data_AF-A0AB39SRW9-F1
#
_entry.id   AF-A0AB39SRW9-F1
#
_cell.length_a   1.000
_cell.length_b   1.000
_cell.length_c   1.000
_cell.angle_alpha   90.00
_cell.angle_beta   90.00
_cell.angle_gamma   90.00
#
_symmetry.space_group_name_H-M   'P 1'
#
loop_
_entity.id
_entity.type
_entity.pdbx_description
1 polymer ?
#
loop_
_entity_poly.entity_id
_entity_poly.type
_entity_poly.pdbx_seq_one_letter_code
_entity_poly.pdbx_strand_id
1 'polypeptide(L)'
;MTATRRLTEAEWRIVAEETAPRPQAPRPPEGARERVNRRWQEVLQETRVAQTGVQILFGFLLSLAFTARFRELDGFDRGLYVVTVVLAASSTAALIAPVSLHRCLSGLRLKEEVVTAAGRLMVCGMVLLALTVACTLMLILNVVLGGTLAAGIVVGGVMLWFALCWYVTPYRLRRKALARPPDGGPR
;
A
#
# COMPACT_ATOMS: atom_id res chain seq x y z
N MET A 1 46.62 34.96 37.03
CA MET A 1 45.32 34.40 36.58
C MET A 1 45.26 34.21 35.06
N THR A 2 46.35 33.82 34.40
CA THR A 2 46.45 33.83 32.92
C THR A 2 46.65 32.43 32.32
N ALA A 3 46.93 31.41 33.15
CA ALA A 3 47.16 30.03 32.72
C ALA A 3 45.87 29.23 32.54
N THR A 4 44.85 29.46 33.38
CA THR A 4 43.58 28.73 33.38
C THR A 4 42.73 28.98 32.14
N ARG A 5 42.87 30.13 31.48
CA ARG A 5 42.12 30.48 30.27
C ARG A 5 42.63 29.78 28.99
N ARG A 6 43.90 29.33 28.98
CA ARG A 6 44.48 28.65 27.81
C ARG A 6 44.10 27.17 27.73
N LEU A 7 43.88 26.53 28.89
CA LEU A 7 43.47 25.13 28.96
C LEU A 7 42.03 24.95 28.46
N THR A 8 41.12 25.86 28.80
CA THR A 8 39.75 25.79 28.31
C THR A 8 39.67 25.97 26.80
N GLU A 9 40.41 26.91 26.20
CA GLU A 9 40.44 27.03 24.72
C GLU A 9 40.99 25.79 24.02
N ALA A 10 42.01 25.13 24.61
CA ALA A 10 42.54 23.89 24.07
C ALA A 10 41.53 22.73 24.20
N GLU A 11 40.85 22.61 25.34
CA GLU A 11 39.79 21.62 25.55
C GLU A 11 38.58 21.87 24.64
N TRP A 12 38.16 23.13 24.47
CA TRP A 12 37.08 23.51 23.56
C TRP A 12 37.42 23.20 22.10
N ARG A 13 38.69 23.32 21.69
CA ARG A 13 39.14 22.93 20.35
C ARG A 13 39.08 21.43 20.13
N ILE A 14 39.51 20.64 21.11
CA ILE A 14 39.46 19.17 21.02
C ILE A 14 38.00 18.69 20.96
N VAL A 15 37.13 19.23 21.81
CA VAL A 15 35.69 18.90 21.79
C VAL A 15 35.01 19.36 20.50
N ALA A 16 35.39 20.52 19.95
CA ALA A 16 34.86 21.01 18.67
C ALA A 16 35.33 20.16 17.47
N GLU A 17 36.55 19.62 17.52
CA GLU A 17 37.11 18.77 16.47
C GLU A 17 36.55 17.34 16.54
N GLU A 18 36.21 16.86 17.74
CA GLU A 18 35.56 15.56 17.95
C GLU A 18 34.06 15.56 17.60
N THR A 19 33.40 16.72 17.71
CA THR A 19 31.99 16.93 17.28
C THR A 19 31.86 17.34 15.81
N ALA A 20 32.96 17.62 15.12
CA ALA A 20 32.94 17.90 13.69
C ALA A 20 32.41 16.65 12.94
N PRO A 21 31.38 16.79 12.09
CA PRO A 21 30.88 15.69 11.28
C PRO A 21 32.03 15.15 10.43
N ARG A 22 32.50 13.93 10.72
CA ARG A 22 33.51 13.27 9.89
C ARG A 22 33.00 13.29 8.45
N PRO A 23 33.83 13.68 7.46
CA PRO A 23 33.45 13.61 6.05
C PRO A 23 32.93 12.21 5.78
N GLN A 24 31.62 12.09 5.51
CA GLN A 24 31.03 10.82 5.15
C GLN A 24 31.71 10.41 3.84
N ALA A 25 32.60 9.41 3.92
CA ALA A 25 33.16 8.79 2.74
C ALA A 25 31.99 8.46 1.80
N PRO A 26 32.09 8.78 0.50
CA PRO A 26 31.00 8.52 -0.45
C PRO A 26 30.52 7.10 -0.27
N ARG A 27 29.25 6.90 0.13
CA ARG A 27 28.70 5.55 0.25
C ARG A 27 28.99 4.83 -1.06
N PRO A 28 29.56 3.61 -1.04
CA PRO A 28 29.77 2.87 -2.26
C PRO A 28 28.44 2.79 -3.01
N PRO A 29 28.44 2.92 -4.35
CA PRO A 29 27.21 2.94 -5.13
C PRO A 29 26.38 1.70 -4.79
N GLU A 30 25.16 1.91 -4.29
CA GLU A 30 24.28 0.83 -3.84
C GLU A 30 24.22 -0.28 -4.91
N GLY A 31 24.38 -1.54 -4.51
CA GLY A 31 24.24 -2.65 -5.45
C GLY A 31 22.82 -2.70 -6.04
N ALA A 32 22.67 -3.16 -7.29
CA ALA A 32 21.35 -3.27 -7.92
C ALA A 32 20.34 -4.08 -7.08
N ARG A 33 20.82 -5.07 -6.31
CA ARG A 33 20.02 -5.87 -5.37
C ARG A 33 19.53 -5.07 -4.16
N GLU A 34 20.36 -4.19 -3.64
CA GLU A 34 20.06 -3.34 -2.47
C GLU A 34 18.95 -2.34 -2.81
N ARG A 35 19.03 -1.73 -4.00
CA ARG A 35 17.98 -0.84 -4.52
C ARG A 35 16.63 -1.53 -4.69
N VAL A 36 16.62 -2.76 -5.21
CA VAL A 36 15.37 -3.55 -5.37
C VAL A 36 14.78 -3.90 -4.01
N ASN A 37 15.60 -4.31 -3.04
CA ASN A 37 15.12 -4.61 -1.70
C ASN A 37 14.55 -3.36 -1.00
N ARG A 38 15.18 -2.20 -1.15
CA ARG A 38 14.67 -0.95 -0.58
C ARG A 38 13.32 -0.54 -1.17
N ARG A 39 13.21 -0.53 -2.50
CA ARG A 39 11.94 -0.27 -3.21
C ARG A 39 10.84 -1.25 -2.82
N TRP A 40 11.21 -2.53 -2.62
CA TRP A 40 10.29 -3.55 -2.15
C TRP A 40 9.74 -3.25 -0.75
N GLN A 41 10.60 -2.84 0.19
CA GLN A 41 10.16 -2.45 1.53
C GLN A 41 9.25 -1.21 1.50
N GLU A 42 9.55 -0.22 0.66
CA GLU A 42 8.69 0.95 0.45
C GLU A 42 7.31 0.54 -0.06
N VAL A 43 7.23 -0.30 -1.10
CA VAL A 43 5.96 -0.83 -1.64
C VAL A 43 5.20 -1.66 -0.61
N LEU A 44 5.87 -2.49 0.20
CA LEU A 44 5.23 -3.25 1.28
C LEU A 44 4.66 -2.33 2.36
N GLN A 45 5.34 -1.23 2.67
CA GLN A 45 4.86 -0.25 3.65
C GLN A 45 3.63 0.50 3.13
N GLU A 46 3.63 0.92 1.87
CA GLU A 46 2.47 1.51 1.21
C GLU A 46 1.28 0.53 1.18
N THR A 47 1.55 -0.73 0.85
CA THR A 47 0.54 -1.80 0.83
C THR A 47 -0.04 -2.06 2.23
N ARG A 48 0.77 -1.92 3.28
CA ARG A 48 0.32 -2.10 4.67
C ARG A 48 -0.70 -1.04 5.09
N VAL A 49 -0.63 0.17 4.53
CA VAL A 49 -1.64 1.22 4.75
C VAL A 49 -3.00 0.80 4.15
N ALA A 50 -3.00 0.21 2.95
CA ALA A 50 -4.24 -0.33 2.37
C ALA A 50 -4.76 -1.55 3.15
N GLN A 51 -3.84 -2.38 3.66
CA GLN A 51 -4.18 -3.57 4.44
C GLN A 51 -4.93 -3.24 5.74
N THR A 52 -4.55 -2.20 6.47
CA THR A 52 -5.30 -1.80 7.68
C THR A 52 -6.72 -1.36 7.34
N GLY A 53 -6.90 -0.66 6.21
CA GLY A 53 -8.22 -0.29 5.70
C GLY A 53 -9.13 -1.50 5.46
N VAL A 54 -8.64 -2.53 4.76
CA VAL A 54 -9.45 -3.73 4.50
C VAL A 54 -9.79 -4.50 5.78
N GLN A 55 -8.87 -4.56 6.75
CA GLN A 55 -9.09 -5.26 8.01
C GLN A 55 -10.19 -4.60 8.85
N ILE A 56 -10.18 -3.27 8.93
CA ILE A 56 -11.22 -2.50 9.62
C ILE A 56 -12.58 -2.76 8.95
N LEU A 57 -12.62 -2.65 7.62
CA LEU A 57 -13.84 -2.83 6.83
C LEU A 57 -14.39 -4.26 6.97
N PHE A 58 -13.50 -5.26 6.97
CA PHE A 58 -13.85 -6.66 7.22
C PHE A 58 -14.40 -6.88 8.63
N GLY A 59 -13.80 -6.28 9.66
CA GLY A 59 -14.30 -6.35 11.03
C GLY A 59 -15.69 -5.73 11.19
N PHE A 60 -15.92 -4.58 10.53
CA PHE A 60 -17.25 -3.96 10.50
C PHE A 60 -18.29 -4.83 9.80
N LEU A 61 -17.94 -5.42 8.65
CA LEU A 61 -18.82 -6.37 7.97
C LEU A 61 -19.19 -7.53 8.90
N LEU A 62 -18.20 -8.19 9.52
CA LEU A 62 -18.45 -9.27 10.47
C LEU A 62 -19.36 -8.84 11.63
N SER A 63 -19.16 -7.63 12.16
CA SER A 63 -20.01 -7.09 13.23
C SER A 63 -21.46 -6.91 12.77
N LEU A 64 -21.68 -6.46 11.53
CA LEU A 64 -23.02 -6.30 10.96
C LEU A 64 -23.80 -7.62 10.93
N ALA A 65 -23.16 -8.76 10.66
CA ALA A 65 -23.85 -10.07 10.64
C ALA A 65 -24.51 -10.45 11.98
N PHE A 66 -24.01 -9.93 13.11
CA PHE A 66 -24.56 -10.22 14.44
C PHE A 66 -25.58 -9.18 14.91
N THR A 67 -25.85 -8.14 14.13
CA THR A 67 -26.84 -7.12 14.49
C THR A 67 -28.27 -7.61 14.21
N ALA A 68 -29.24 -7.15 15.01
CA ALA A 68 -30.66 -7.47 14.79
C ALA A 68 -31.15 -7.06 13.38
N ARG A 69 -30.61 -5.95 12.86
CA ARG A 69 -30.88 -5.44 11.51
C ARG A 69 -30.57 -6.47 10.41
N PHE A 70 -29.57 -7.34 10.61
CA PHE A 70 -29.23 -8.39 9.65
C PHE A 70 -30.35 -9.45 9.49
N ARG A 71 -31.19 -9.64 10.51
CA ARG A 71 -32.34 -10.54 10.42
C ARG A 71 -33.48 -9.96 9.56
N GLU A 72 -33.52 -8.63 9.43
CA GLU A 72 -34.51 -7.89 8.63
C GLU A 72 -34.06 -7.67 7.18
N LEU A 73 -32.83 -8.05 6.82
CA LEU A 73 -32.29 -7.88 5.47
C LEU A 73 -33.04 -8.74 4.45
N ASP A 74 -33.34 -8.14 3.29
CA ASP A 74 -33.91 -8.84 2.15
C ASP A 74 -32.92 -9.89 1.58
N GLY A 75 -33.44 -10.88 0.86
CA GLY A 75 -32.65 -12.00 0.33
C GLY A 75 -31.52 -11.55 -0.59
N PHE A 76 -31.76 -10.50 -1.37
CA PHE A 76 -30.76 -9.89 -2.24
C PHE A 76 -29.60 -9.27 -1.45
N ASP A 77 -29.90 -8.48 -0.42
CA ASP A 77 -28.87 -7.81 0.41
C ASP A 77 -28.06 -8.81 1.22
N ARG A 78 -28.67 -9.93 1.64
CA ARG A 78 -27.95 -11.03 2.30
C ARG A 78 -26.96 -11.70 1.34
N GLY A 79 -27.34 -11.93 0.08
CA GLY A 79 -26.43 -12.45 -0.94
C GLY A 79 -25.28 -11.50 -1.22
N LEU A 80 -25.58 -10.20 -1.38
CA LEU A 80 -24.58 -9.16 -1.57
C LEU A 80 -23.62 -9.07 -0.38
N TYR A 81 -24.11 -9.19 0.84
CA TYR A 81 -23.29 -9.24 2.05
C TYR A 81 -22.28 -10.39 2.01
N VAL A 82 -22.74 -11.62 1.71
CA VAL A 82 -21.85 -12.80 1.65
C VAL A 82 -20.76 -12.61 0.61
N VAL A 83 -21.11 -12.12 -0.59
CA VAL A 83 -20.13 -11.81 -1.64
C VAL A 83 -19.13 -10.77 -1.16
N THR A 84 -19.59 -9.72 -0.49
CA THR A 84 -18.74 -8.66 0.07
C THR A 84 -17.74 -9.20 1.09
N VAL A 85 -18.17 -10.07 2.00
CA VAL A 85 -17.31 -10.71 3.01
C VAL A 85 -16.25 -11.60 2.36
N VAL A 86 -16.63 -12.39 1.35
CA VAL A 86 -15.69 -13.25 0.62
C VAL A 86 -14.65 -12.42 -0.16
N LEU A 87 -15.07 -11.31 -0.76
CA LEU A 87 -14.18 -10.37 -1.44
C LEU A 87 -13.21 -9.71 -0.47
N ALA A 88 -13.68 -9.28 0.71
CA ALA A 88 -12.85 -8.69 1.76
C ALA A 88 -11.79 -9.68 2.26
N ALA A 89 -12.19 -10.94 2.50
CA ALA A 89 -11.28 -12.00 2.92
C ALA A 89 -10.24 -12.31 1.83
N SER A 90 -10.67 -12.39 0.57
CA SER A 90 -9.80 -12.64 -0.58
C SER A 90 -8.82 -11.49 -0.83
N SER A 91 -9.26 -10.24 -0.70
CA SER A 91 -8.41 -9.04 -0.75
C SER A 91 -7.35 -9.08 0.35
N THR A 92 -7.75 -9.39 1.59
CA THR A 92 -6.84 -9.53 2.73
C THR A 92 -5.78 -10.61 2.47
N ALA A 93 -6.19 -11.78 1.97
CA ALA A 93 -5.27 -12.87 1.63
C ALA A 93 -4.27 -12.45 0.53
N ALA A 94 -4.74 -11.78 -0.51
CA ALA A 94 -3.90 -11.31 -1.62
C ALA A 94 -2.90 -10.22 -1.18
N LEU A 95 -3.29 -9.31 -0.27
CA LEU A 95 -2.41 -8.26 0.26
C LEU A 95 -1.35 -8.80 1.23
N ILE A 96 -1.64 -9.90 1.95
CA ILE A 96 -0.69 -10.57 2.86
C ILE A 96 0.29 -11.48 2.09
N ALA A 97 -0.12 -12.03 0.95
CA ALA A 97 0.65 -12.99 0.17
C ALA A 97 2.11 -12.58 -0.17
N PRO A 98 2.43 -11.31 -0.51
CA PRO A 98 3.80 -10.88 -0.81
C PRO A 98 4.76 -11.07 0.37
N VAL A 99 4.28 -10.87 1.60
CA VAL A 99 5.09 -11.05 2.81
C VAL A 99 5.43 -12.53 2.99
N SER A 100 4.44 -13.42 2.77
CA SER A 100 4.63 -14.87 2.81
C SER A 100 5.56 -15.36 1.70
N LEU A 101 5.39 -14.88 0.46
CA LEU A 101 6.24 -15.22 -0.67
C LEU A 101 7.69 -14.78 -0.44
N HIS A 102 7.88 -13.56 0.04
CA HIS A 102 9.22 -13.09 0.39
C HIS A 102 9.83 -13.96 1.49
N ARG A 103 9.10 -14.24 2.58
CA ARG A 103 9.62 -15.05 3.70
C ARG A 103 9.93 -16.50 3.30
N CYS A 104 9.13 -17.12 2.45
CA CYS A 104 9.34 -18.50 1.99
C CYS A 104 10.42 -18.63 0.92
N LEU A 105 10.62 -17.64 0.05
CA LEU A 105 11.53 -17.75 -1.10
C LEU A 105 12.82 -16.90 -1.01
N SER A 106 13.05 -16.18 0.11
CA SER A 106 14.29 -15.41 0.35
C SER A 106 15.59 -16.22 0.17
N GLY A 107 15.52 -17.55 0.26
CA GLY A 107 16.66 -18.46 0.10
C GLY A 107 16.90 -19.03 -1.30
N LEU A 108 15.94 -18.91 -2.23
CA LEU A 108 16.04 -19.51 -3.57
C LEU A 108 16.51 -18.48 -4.61
N ARG A 109 17.31 -18.91 -5.59
CA ARG A 109 17.90 -18.04 -6.64
C ARG A 109 16.87 -17.53 -7.68
N LEU A 110 15.58 -17.82 -7.54
CA LEU A 110 14.50 -17.38 -8.44
C LEU A 110 13.89 -16.03 -8.02
N LYS A 111 14.72 -14.99 -7.88
CA LYS A 111 14.28 -13.71 -7.31
C LYS A 111 13.33 -12.90 -8.21
N GLU A 112 13.41 -13.03 -9.54
CA GLU A 112 12.65 -12.17 -10.47
C GLU A 112 11.19 -12.61 -10.66
N GLU A 113 10.94 -13.92 -10.78
CA GLU A 113 9.57 -14.45 -10.94
C GLU A 113 8.72 -14.24 -9.67
N VAL A 114 9.32 -14.40 -8.49
CA VAL A 114 8.64 -14.21 -7.20
C VAL A 114 8.19 -12.76 -7.01
N VAL A 115 9.04 -11.80 -7.37
CA VAL A 115 8.71 -10.37 -7.29
C VAL A 115 7.58 -10.03 -8.26
N THR A 116 7.60 -10.59 -9.46
CA THR A 116 6.55 -10.36 -10.47
C THR A 116 5.21 -10.96 -10.04
N ALA A 117 5.22 -12.19 -9.51
CA ALA A 117 4.04 -12.86 -8.98
C ALA A 117 3.44 -12.11 -7.78
N ALA A 118 4.30 -11.66 -6.85
CA ALA A 118 3.87 -10.91 -5.69
C ALA A 118 3.31 -9.52 -6.06
N GLY A 119 3.88 -8.86 -7.07
CA GLY A 119 3.30 -7.63 -7.65
C GLY A 119 1.91 -7.87 -8.25
N ARG A 120 1.69 -8.97 -8.97
CA ARG A 120 0.35 -9.33 -9.50
C ARG A 120 -0.66 -9.59 -8.37
N LEU A 121 -0.25 -10.25 -7.29
CA LEU A 121 -1.11 -10.47 -6.13
C LEU A 121 -1.48 -9.18 -5.42
N MET A 122 -0.55 -8.21 -5.30
CA MET A 122 -0.86 -6.88 -4.77
C MET A 122 -1.90 -6.16 -5.63
N VAL A 123 -1.73 -6.15 -6.96
CA VAL A 123 -2.71 -5.53 -7.87
C VAL A 123 -4.08 -6.22 -7.76
N CYS A 124 -4.09 -7.55 -7.72
CA CYS A 124 -5.33 -8.32 -7.53
C CYS A 124 -6.01 -7.98 -6.19
N GLY A 125 -5.24 -7.93 -5.10
CA GLY A 125 -5.75 -7.57 -3.77
C GLY A 125 -6.35 -6.16 -3.72
N MET A 126 -5.73 -5.21 -4.43
CA MET A 126 -6.28 -3.86 -4.58
C MET A 126 -7.59 -3.87 -5.36
N VAL A 127 -7.68 -4.56 -6.50
CA VAL A 127 -8.95 -4.67 -7.26
C VAL A 127 -10.07 -5.28 -6.41
N LEU A 128 -9.77 -6.36 -5.67
CA LEU A 128 -10.71 -6.98 -4.74
C LEU A 128 -11.13 -6.02 -3.61
N LEU A 129 -10.22 -5.17 -3.12
CA LEU A 129 -10.53 -4.15 -2.13
C LEU A 129 -11.53 -3.12 -2.68
N ALA A 130 -11.30 -2.58 -3.89
CA ALA A 130 -12.24 -1.65 -4.49
C ALA A 130 -13.62 -2.28 -4.70
N LEU A 131 -13.67 -3.54 -5.16
CA LEU A 131 -14.94 -4.25 -5.32
C LEU A 131 -15.65 -4.46 -3.97
N THR A 132 -14.90 -4.80 -2.92
CA THR A 132 -15.43 -4.91 -1.55
C THR A 132 -16.05 -3.59 -1.08
N VAL A 133 -15.36 -2.48 -1.30
CA VAL A 133 -15.86 -1.14 -0.96
C VAL A 133 -17.12 -0.82 -1.76
N ALA A 134 -17.16 -1.16 -3.05
CA ALA A 134 -18.32 -0.98 -3.91
C ALA A 134 -19.55 -1.75 -3.39
N CYS A 135 -19.39 -3.04 -3.12
CA CYS A 135 -20.47 -3.89 -2.63
C CYS A 135 -20.92 -3.45 -1.22
N THR A 136 -20.00 -3.03 -0.36
CA THR A 136 -20.31 -2.48 0.97
C THR A 136 -21.15 -1.19 0.85
N LEU A 137 -20.73 -0.25 -0.01
CA LEU A 137 -21.48 0.97 -0.28
C LEU A 137 -22.86 0.67 -0.85
N MET A 138 -22.94 -0.25 -1.81
CA MET A 138 -24.20 -0.69 -2.40
C MET A 138 -25.15 -1.23 -1.34
N LEU A 139 -24.66 -2.08 -0.44
CA LEU A 139 -25.44 -2.65 0.64
C LEU A 139 -25.94 -1.56 1.61
N ILE A 140 -25.05 -0.69 2.08
CA ILE A 140 -25.42 0.39 3.01
C ILE A 140 -26.44 1.34 2.37
N LEU A 141 -26.19 1.76 1.13
CA LEU A 141 -27.08 2.68 0.41
C LEU A 141 -28.42 2.04 0.10
N ASN A 142 -28.48 0.75 -0.24
CA ASN A 142 -29.75 0.06 -0.47
C ASN A 142 -30.59 0.02 0.81
N VAL A 143 -29.96 -0.27 1.96
CA VAL A 143 -30.61 -0.29 3.28
C VAL A 143 -31.08 1.11 3.72
N VAL A 144 -30.35 2.16 3.38
CA VAL A 144 -30.67 3.55 3.79
C VAL A 144 -31.66 4.23 2.86
N LEU A 145 -31.51 4.09 1.54
CA LEU A 145 -32.31 4.79 0.53
C LEU A 145 -33.56 3.99 0.11
N GLY A 146 -33.61 2.68 0.38
CA GLY A 146 -34.72 1.81 -0.02
C GLY A 146 -34.91 1.67 -1.54
N GLY A 147 -33.92 2.07 -2.35
CA GLY A 147 -33.99 2.10 -3.81
C GLY A 147 -32.67 1.71 -4.48
N THR A 148 -32.68 0.56 -5.17
CA THR A 148 -31.51 -0.05 -5.84
C THR A 148 -30.91 0.84 -6.93
N LEU A 149 -31.73 1.62 -7.64
CA LEU A 149 -31.28 2.52 -8.71
C LEU A 149 -30.45 3.70 -8.19
N ALA A 150 -30.90 4.35 -7.11
CA ALA A 150 -30.18 5.48 -6.51
C ALA A 150 -28.85 5.01 -5.90
N ALA A 151 -28.86 3.86 -5.22
CA ALA A 151 -27.65 3.23 -4.72
C ALA A 151 -26.66 2.88 -5.86
N GLY A 152 -27.16 2.31 -6.96
CA GLY A 152 -26.36 1.94 -8.13
C GLY A 152 -25.67 3.13 -8.80
N ILE A 153 -26.33 4.28 -8.91
CA ILE A 153 -25.72 5.49 -9.51
C ILE A 153 -24.56 6.00 -8.65
N VAL A 154 -24.75 6.08 -7.33
CA VAL A 154 -23.70 6.54 -6.40
C VAL A 154 -22.52 5.58 -6.40
N VAL A 155 -22.78 4.27 -6.32
CA VAL A 155 -21.76 3.22 -6.37
C VAL A 155 -21.02 3.26 -7.71
N GLY A 156 -21.75 3.42 -8.83
CA GLY A 156 -21.16 3.56 -10.16
C GLY A 156 -20.24 4.77 -10.26
N GLY A 157 -20.62 5.91 -9.68
CA GLY A 157 -19.78 7.11 -9.60
C GLY A 157 -18.52 6.89 -8.77
N VAL A 158 -18.63 6.27 -7.60
CA VAL A 158 -17.48 5.93 -6.75
C VAL A 158 -16.57 4.92 -7.43
N MET A 159 -17.11 3.91 -8.11
CA MET A 159 -16.32 2.94 -8.86
C MET A 159 -15.65 3.54 -10.08
N LEU A 160 -16.30 4.46 -10.78
CA LEU A 160 -15.67 5.22 -11.85
C LEU A 160 -14.51 6.05 -11.30
N TRP A 161 -14.68 6.71 -10.15
CA TRP A 161 -13.60 7.45 -9.49
C TRP A 161 -12.43 6.54 -9.10
N PHE A 162 -12.70 5.39 -8.49
CA PHE A 162 -11.67 4.39 -8.17
C PHE A 162 -10.96 3.90 -9.43
N ALA A 163 -11.71 3.57 -10.49
CA ALA A 163 -11.15 3.11 -11.76
C ALA A 163 -10.28 4.20 -12.42
N LEU A 164 -10.71 5.46 -12.38
CA LEU A 164 -9.91 6.59 -12.88
C LEU A 164 -8.62 6.74 -12.06
N CYS A 165 -8.73 6.82 -10.74
CA CYS A 165 -7.58 6.98 -9.85
C CYS A 165 -6.58 5.80 -9.92
N TRP A 166 -7.05 4.57 -10.14
CA TRP A 166 -6.16 3.40 -10.18
C TRP A 166 -5.73 2.95 -11.55
N TYR A 167 -6.51 3.14 -12.62
CA TYR A 167 -6.11 2.69 -13.96
C TYR A 167 -5.59 3.84 -14.81
N VAL A 168 -6.16 5.04 -14.73
CA VAL A 168 -5.71 6.18 -15.54
C VAL A 168 -4.37 6.70 -15.05
N THR A 169 -4.16 6.75 -13.74
CA THR A 169 -2.91 7.26 -13.15
C THR A 169 -1.68 6.43 -13.54
N PRO A 170 -1.64 5.08 -13.39
CA PRO A 170 -0.50 4.29 -13.85
C PRO A 170 -0.41 4.24 -15.37
N TYR A 171 -1.53 4.27 -16.10
CA TYR A 171 -1.49 4.32 -17.57
C TYR A 171 -0.84 5.62 -18.08
N ARG A 172 -1.17 6.76 -17.46
CA ARG A 172 -0.56 8.05 -17.76
C ARG A 172 0.91 8.09 -17.36
N LEU A 173 1.27 7.51 -16.22
CA LEU A 173 2.67 7.46 -15.78
C LEU A 173 3.52 6.55 -16.69
N ARG A 174 2.97 5.40 -17.11
CA ARG A 174 3.62 4.50 -18.06
C ARG A 174 3.80 5.14 -19.45
N ARG A 175 2.80 5.90 -19.93
CA ARG A 175 2.94 6.69 -21.17
C ARG A 175 4.02 7.77 -21.05
N LYS A 176 4.11 8.49 -19.92
CA LYS A 176 5.17 9.49 -19.70
C LYS A 176 6.56 8.87 -19.64
N ALA A 177 6.71 7.68 -19.06
CA ALA A 177 7.98 6.97 -19.00
C ALA A 177 8.47 6.51 -20.39
N LEU A 178 7.56 6.05 -21.26
CA LEU A 178 7.87 5.68 -22.64
C LEU A 178 8.11 6.90 -23.56
N ALA A 179 7.55 8.06 -23.19
CA ALA A 179 7.71 9.30 -23.94
C ALA A 179 8.98 10.09 -23.58
N ARG A 180 9.71 9.70 -22.51
CA ARG A 180 11.06 10.25 -22.25
C ARG A 180 12.07 9.47 -23.10
N PRO A 181 12.74 10.11 -24.08
CA PRO A 181 13.92 9.53 -24.71
C PRO A 181 14.96 9.21 -23.63
N PRO A 182 15.79 8.17 -23.81
CA PRO A 182 16.93 7.95 -22.92
C PRO A 182 17.82 9.19 -22.99
N ASP A 183 17.89 9.95 -21.89
CA ASP A 183 18.83 11.05 -21.76
C ASP A 183 20.24 10.48 -21.94
N GLY A 184 20.85 10.80 -23.07
CA GLY A 184 22.27 10.61 -23.29
C GLY A 184 23.04 11.47 -22.30
N GLY A 185 23.49 10.86 -21.20
CA GLY A 185 24.42 11.48 -20.26
C GLY A 185 25.87 11.43 -20.80
N PRO A 186 26.68 12.50 -20.64
CA PRO A 186 27.95 12.69 -21.34
C PRO A 186 29.07 11.78 -20.84
N ARG A 187 29.94 11.34 -21.77
CA ARG A 187 31.24 10.72 -21.50
C ARG A 187 32.29 11.76 -21.17
#